data_AF-A0A2V8YSK7-F1
#
_entry.id   AF-A0A2V8YSK7-F1
#
_cell.length_a   1.000
_cell.length_b   1.000
_cell.length_c   1.000
_cell.angle_alpha   90.00
_cell.angle_beta   90.00
_cell.angle_gamma   90.00
#
_symmetry.space_group_name_H-M   'P 1'
#
loop_
_entity.id
_entity.type
_entity.pdbx_description
1 polymer ?
#
loop_
_entity_poly.entity_id
_entity_poly.type
_entity_poly.pdbx_seq_one_letter_code
_entity_poly.pdbx_strand_id
1 'polypeptide(L)'
;MKSNEKMSVLQVIALSGGLTRTASRAGARIIHTDEQSGMREQRPIDLGKILAGKTPDPILEARDILFVPNSAAKTTFSRGVEAAAQTLTGLLVFHW
;
A
#
# COMPACT_ATOMS: atom_id res chain seq x y z
N MET A 1 -3.20 28.59 -1.83
CA MET A 1 -3.37 27.18 -1.40
C MET A 1 -2.73 27.06 -0.02
N LYS A 2 -3.49 26.68 1.02
CA LYS A 2 -2.98 26.57 2.40
C LYS A 2 -2.09 25.33 2.50
N SER A 3 -0.83 25.44 2.11
CA SER A 3 0.12 24.33 1.93
C SER A 3 0.76 23.83 3.24
N ASN A 4 0.09 24.00 4.39
CA ASN A 4 0.60 23.58 5.70
C ASN A 4 -0.51 23.05 6.62
N GLU A 5 -1.52 22.40 6.05
CA GLU A 5 -2.43 21.60 6.86
C GLU A 5 -1.73 20.29 7.20
N LYS A 6 -1.51 20.06 8.49
CA LYS A 6 -1.00 18.78 8.99
C LYS A 6 -1.99 17.69 8.61
N MET A 7 -1.55 16.77 7.75
CA MET A 7 -2.41 15.69 7.25
C MET A 7 -2.04 14.38 7.92
N SER A 8 -3.02 13.55 8.20
CA SER A 8 -2.78 12.21 8.72
C SER A 8 -2.48 11.20 7.61
N VAL A 9 -1.87 10.07 7.96
CA VAL A 9 -1.61 9.00 6.98
C VAL A 9 -2.92 8.48 6.40
N LEU A 10 -3.97 8.30 7.20
CA LEU A 10 -5.26 7.87 6.69
C LEU A 10 -5.90 8.91 5.75
N GLN A 11 -5.73 10.20 6.02
CA GLN A 11 -6.23 11.26 5.14
C GLN A 11 -5.55 11.24 3.78
N VAL A 12 -4.22 11.06 3.74
CA VAL A 12 -3.48 10.92 2.47
C VAL A 12 -3.95 9.70 1.69
N ILE A 13 -4.18 8.57 2.38
CA ILE A 13 -4.71 7.36 1.74
C ILE A 13 -6.10 7.62 1.15
N ALA A 14 -6.98 8.30 1.89
CA ALA A 14 -8.33 8.63 1.41
C ALA A 14 -8.29 9.52 0.17
N LEU A 15 -7.41 10.54 0.16
CA LEU A 15 -7.22 11.44 -0.98
C LEU A 15 -6.56 10.74 -2.18
N SER A 16 -5.80 9.68 -1.95
CA SER A 16 -5.19 8.85 -2.99
C SER A 16 -6.16 7.83 -3.60
N GLY A 17 -7.44 7.84 -3.20
CA GLY A 17 -8.44 6.87 -3.65
C GLY A 17 -8.38 5.52 -2.92
N GLY A 18 -7.67 5.43 -1.80
CA GLY A 18 -7.54 4.23 -0.99
C GLY A 18 -6.32 3.37 -1.32
N LEU A 19 -6.27 2.17 -0.74
CA LEU A 19 -5.19 1.20 -0.96
C LEU A 19 -5.57 0.22 -2.08
N THR A 20 -4.59 -0.15 -2.90
CA THR A 20 -4.77 -1.23 -3.89
C THR A 20 -5.01 -2.58 -3.21
N ARG A 21 -5.70 -3.50 -3.90
CA ARG A 21 -5.97 -4.85 -3.38
C ARG A 21 -4.69 -5.63 -3.05
N THR A 22 -3.63 -5.39 -3.81
CA THR A 22 -2.31 -6.02 -3.67
C THR A 22 -1.41 -5.33 -2.66
N ALA A 23 -1.80 -4.18 -2.09
CA ALA A 23 -0.98 -3.43 -1.15
C ALA A 23 -0.57 -4.26 0.08
N SER A 24 0.70 -4.08 0.48
CA SER A 24 1.26 -4.61 1.71
C SER A 24 1.10 -3.59 2.84
N ARG A 25 0.00 -3.72 3.59
CA ARG A 25 -0.35 -2.80 4.67
C ARG A 25 0.69 -2.75 5.80
N ALA A 26 1.29 -3.90 6.11
CA ALA A 26 2.33 -4.02 7.14
C ALA A 26 3.74 -3.60 6.66
N GLY A 27 3.94 -3.44 5.34
CA GLY A 27 5.23 -3.05 4.76
C GLY A 27 5.35 -1.56 4.45
N ALA A 28 4.36 -0.77 4.84
CA ALA A 28 4.34 0.66 4.58
C ALA A 28 5.42 1.40 5.38
N ARG A 29 5.86 2.54 4.85
CA ARG A 29 6.86 3.39 5.51
C ARG A 29 6.67 4.85 5.11
N ILE A 30 6.96 5.73 6.06
CA ILE A 30 7.04 7.16 5.83
C ILE A 30 8.51 7.47 5.54
N ILE A 31 8.75 8.19 4.45
CA ILE A 31 10.09 8.66 4.10
C ILE A 31 10.11 10.17 4.28
N HIS A 32 10.86 10.62 5.27
CA HIS A 32 11.13 12.04 5.51
C HIS A 32 12.49 12.39 4.91
N THR A 33 12.59 13.55 4.27
CA THR A 33 13.87 14.09 3.81
C THR A 33 14.14 15.36 4.58
N ASP A 34 15.15 15.34 5.44
CA ASP A 34 15.57 16.51 6.19
C ASP A 34 16.09 17.59 5.23
N GLU A 35 15.58 18.82 5.32
CA GLU A 35 15.93 19.91 4.41
C GLU A 35 17.34 20.46 4.64
N GLN A 36 17.87 20.36 5.85
CA GLN A 36 19.16 20.93 6.23
C GLN A 36 20.30 19.96 5.93
N SER A 37 20.07 18.68 6.21
CA SER A 37 21.06 17.62 6.08
C SER A 37 20.95 16.87 4.75
N GLY A 38 19.77 16.86 4.12
CA GLY A 38 19.48 16.03 2.94
C GLY A 38 19.36 14.54 3.27
N MET A 39 19.47 14.16 4.54
CA MET A 39 19.35 12.79 5.01
C MET A 39 17.90 12.31 4.87
N ARG A 40 17.76 11.05 4.42
CA ARG A 40 16.46 10.40 4.27
C ARG A 40 16.22 9.45 5.42
N GLU A 41 15.25 9.77 6.25
CA GLU A 41 14.81 8.91 7.33
C GLU A 41 13.61 8.08 6.89
N GLN A 42 13.62 6.79 7.23
CA GLN A 42 12.51 5.88 6.95
C GLN A 42 11.90 5.40 8.25
N ARG A 43 10.63 5.73 8.47
CA ARG A 43 9.85 5.27 9.61
C ARG A 43 8.90 4.16 9.16
N PRO A 44 9.11 2.89 9.56
CA PRO A 44 8.19 1.82 9.23
C PRO A 44 6.85 2.02 9.96
N ILE A 45 5.75 1.79 9.25
CA ILE A 45 4.40 1.89 9.81
C ILE A 45 3.55 0.69 9.39
N ASP A 46 2.63 0.27 10.26
CA ASP A 46 1.68 -0.79 9.97
C ASP A 46 0.29 -0.18 9.73
N LEU A 47 -0.05 0.01 8.45
CA LEU A 47 -1.36 0.54 8.05
C LEU A 47 -2.50 -0.39 8.47
N GLY A 48 -2.24 -1.69 8.63
CA GLY A 48 -3.25 -2.65 9.07
C GLY A 48 -3.68 -2.38 10.51
N LYS A 49 -2.72 -2.06 11.39
CA LYS A 49 -3.00 -1.71 12.78
C LYS A 49 -3.65 -0.33 12.92
N ILE A 50 -3.21 0.65 12.12
CA ILE A 50 -3.77 2.00 12.12
C ILE A 50 -5.24 1.97 11.68
N LEU A 51 -5.53 1.32 10.55
CA LEU A 51 -6.91 1.15 10.05
C LEU A 51 -7.81 0.38 11.02
N ALA A 52 -7.25 -0.55 11.80
CA ALA A 52 -7.98 -1.31 12.82
C ALA A 52 -8.13 -0.56 14.15
N GLY A 53 -7.64 0.69 14.26
CA GLY A 53 -7.68 1.47 15.50
C GLY A 53 -6.75 0.95 16.61
N LYS A 54 -5.82 0.05 16.29
CA LYS A 54 -4.87 -0.55 17.25
C LYS A 54 -3.61 0.29 17.45
N THR A 55 -3.38 1.26 16.56
CA THR A 55 -2.24 2.17 16.60
C THR A 55 -2.74 3.55 16.19
N PRO A 56 -2.30 4.63 16.85
CA PRO A 56 -2.70 5.98 16.48
C PRO A 56 -2.27 6.29 15.04
N ASP A 57 -3.08 7.10 14.36
CA ASP A 57 -2.79 7.59 13.01
C ASP A 57 -1.73 8.71 13.09
N PRO A 58 -0.50 8.49 12.59
CA PRO A 58 0.55 9.48 12.69
C PRO A 58 0.26 10.66 11.76
N ILE A 59 0.61 11.85 12.24
CA ILE A 59 0.56 13.08 11.45
C ILE A 59 1.82 13.15 10.59
N LEU A 60 1.62 13.41 9.30
CA LEU A 60 2.69 13.60 8.33
C LEU A 60 3.26 15.02 8.44
N GLU A 61 4.58 15.09 8.31
CA GLU A 61 5.32 16.33 8.26
C GLU A 61 5.37 16.86 6.82
N ALA A 62 5.72 18.13 6.68
CA ALA A 62 5.90 18.71 5.35
C ALA A 62 6.95 17.91 4.59
N ARG A 63 6.66 17.60 3.31
CA ARG A 63 7.53 16.82 2.41
C ARG A 63 7.67 15.33 2.75
N ASP A 64 6.85 14.81 3.65
CA ASP A 64 6.78 13.36 3.87
C ASP A 64 6.23 12.61 2.65
N ILE A 65 6.83 11.45 2.39
CA ILE A 65 6.38 10.53 1.35
C ILE A 65 5.86 9.26 2.03
N LEU A 66 4.58 8.95 1.81
CA LEU A 66 4.01 7.67 2.20
C LEU A 66 4.27 6.63 1.10
N PHE A 67 5.14 5.65 1.38
CA PHE A 67 5.42 4.55 0.47
C PHE A 67 4.72 3.27 0.94
N VAL A 68 3.90 2.69 0.05
CA VAL A 68 3.19 1.42 0.29
C VAL A 68 3.59 0.40 -0.77
N PRO A 69 4.40 -0.61 -0.43
CA PRO A 69 4.81 -1.63 -1.39
C PRO A 69 3.66 -2.60 -1.72
N ASN A 70 3.78 -3.29 -2.85
CA ASN A 70 2.92 -4.43 -3.16
C ASN A 70 3.33 -5.66 -2.36
N SER A 71 2.36 -6.49 -1.99
CA SER A 71 2.59 -7.78 -1.34
C SER A 71 2.88 -8.84 -2.42
N ALA A 72 4.08 -9.43 -2.37
CA ALA A 72 4.48 -10.51 -3.28
C ALA A 72 3.50 -11.70 -3.20
N ALA A 73 3.11 -12.11 -2.00
CA ALA A 73 2.16 -13.20 -1.78
C ALA A 73 0.79 -12.94 -2.44
N LYS A 74 0.25 -11.72 -2.32
CA LYS A 74 -1.04 -11.37 -2.95
C LYS A 74 -0.95 -11.27 -4.47
N THR A 75 0.20 -10.87 -4.99
CA THR A 75 0.42 -10.67 -6.44
C THR A 75 0.54 -12.01 -7.17
N THR A 76 1.17 -13.01 -6.54
CA THR A 76 1.26 -14.37 -7.10
C THR A 76 -0.07 -15.10 -7.07
N PHE A 77 -0.87 -14.93 -6.01
CA PHE A 77 -2.19 -15.56 -5.91
C PHE A 77 -3.14 -15.11 -7.03
N SER A 78 -3.15 -13.82 -7.38
CA SER A 78 -4.01 -13.33 -8.48
C SER A 78 -3.60 -13.91 -9.85
N ARG A 79 -2.31 -14.15 -10.10
CA ARG A 79 -1.84 -14.73 -11.37
C ARG A 79 -2.10 -16.23 -11.48
N GLY A 80 -2.07 -16.96 -10.37
CA GLY A 80 -2.35 -18.41 -10.36
C GLY A 80 -3.82 -18.75 -10.66
N VAL A 81 -4.76 -17.90 -10.25
CA VAL A 81 -6.20 -18.12 -10.49
C VAL A 81 -6.59 -17.93 -11.97
N GLU A 82 -6.04 -16.93 -12.66
CA GLU A 82 -6.30 -16.73 -14.10
C GLU A 82 -5.78 -17.89 -14.96
N ALA A 83 -4.63 -18.49 -14.59
CA ALA A 83 -4.08 -19.63 -15.31
C ALA A 83 -4.93 -20.91 -15.18
N ALA A 84 -5.59 -21.12 -14.04
CA ALA A 84 -6.46 -22.29 -13.83
C ALA A 84 -7.80 -22.19 -14.58
N ALA A 85 -8.30 -20.98 -14.82
CA ALA A 85 -9.53 -20.80 -15.59
C ALA A 85 -9.35 -21.19 -17.08
N GLN A 86 -8.15 -21.04 -17.63
CA GLN A 86 -7.85 -21.40 -19.03
C GLN A 86 -7.63 -22.91 -19.24
N THR A 87 -7.21 -23.65 -18.21
CA THR A 87 -6.99 -25.10 -18.32
C THR A 87 -8.28 -25.91 -18.24
N LEU A 88 -9.33 -25.42 -17.58
CA LEU A 88 -10.63 -26.10 -17.51
C LEU A 88 -11.39 -26.10 -18.85
N THR A 89 -11.32 -25.01 -19.62
CA THR A 89 -11.97 -24.94 -20.94
C THR A 89 -11.31 -25.86 -21.98
N GLY A 90 -9.99 -26.02 -21.90
CA GLY A 90 -9.24 -26.91 -22.81
C GLY A 90 -9.56 -28.39 -22.62
N LEU A 91 -9.95 -28.81 -21.42
CA LEU A 91 -10.29 -30.20 -21.12
C LEU A 91 -11.71 -30.59 -21.55
N LEU A 92 -12.63 -29.63 -21.69
CA LEU A 92 -14.01 -29.87 -22.12
C LEU A 92 -14.15 -30.02 -23.64
N VAL A 93 -13.24 -29.44 -24.43
CA VAL A 93 -13.27 -29.53 -25.90
C VAL A 93 -12.66 -30.83 -26.42
N PHE A 94 -11.77 -31.47 -25.67
CA PHE A 94 -11.07 -32.68 -26.12
C PHE A 94 -11.80 -34.00 -25.79
N HIS A 95 -12.95 -33.93 -25.12
CA HIS A 95 -13.75 -35.11 -24.80
C HIS A 95 -15.12 -35.05 -25.51
N TRP A 96 -15.08 -35.14 -26.84
CA TRP A 96 -16.16 -35.65 -27.71
C TRP A 96 -15.54 -36.29 -28.95
#